data_AF-A0A0L9TCM3-F1
#
_entry.id   AF-A0A0L9TCM3-F1
#
_cell.length_a   1.000
_cell.length_b   1.000
_cell.length_c   1.000
_cell.angle_alpha   90.00
_cell.angle_beta   90.00
_cell.angle_gamma   90.00
#
_symmetry.space_group_name_H-M   'P 1'
#
loop_
_entity.id
_entity.type
_entity.pdbx_description
1 polymer ?
#
loop_
_entity_poly.entity_id
_entity_poly.type
_entity_poly.pdbx_seq_one_letter_code
_entity_poly.pdbx_strand_id
1 'polypeptide(L)'
;MELLPSLVIMLVLVPCFESLPGVRAQSTTTSPGSSSTREEARALDALLQQYAYRALMNPKTGIIYNATHLPSNLSGIEVAALRLRSGSLRRKGFQPYNEFEIPMGLIGRPYVERLVLVYQNLGTRSSRYYPLTDYTYLAPVLGLLAYDGSNLSASNLSELQIDASGGPILVKFGAVKSVPHGAVAKCVWFDLQGSSNFSDVTTDNTCSSFQQGHFSIVVKSTAPAPAPASPTPASPPKRGPSPSAQGKGEKDNKKVWIIVGSVVGGLVLLVLLSLLVLWMRKYKQKKKMQQMEKAAELGEPLQMASVGDTKAPAATVTRTQPTLEHEYAP
;
A
#
# COMPACT_ATOMS: atom_id res chain seq x y z
N MET A 1 -0.02 25.53 -42.64
CA MET A 1 -1.25 26.28 -42.32
C MET A 1 -2.32 25.27 -41.88
N GLU A 2 -2.11 24.57 -40.77
CA GLU A 2 -2.93 23.43 -40.30
C GLU A 2 -2.94 23.37 -38.75
N LEU A 3 -2.94 24.54 -38.09
CA LEU A 3 -2.95 24.67 -36.62
C LEU A 3 -4.25 25.30 -36.09
N LEU A 4 -5.09 25.86 -36.97
CA LEU A 4 -6.33 26.52 -36.56
C LEU A 4 -7.46 25.59 -36.08
N PRO A 5 -7.70 24.37 -36.62
CA PRO A 5 -8.89 23.62 -36.21
C PRO A 5 -8.76 23.05 -34.79
N SER A 6 -7.54 22.81 -34.30
CA SER A 6 -7.32 22.28 -32.94
C SER A 6 -7.46 23.34 -31.84
N LEU A 7 -7.21 24.62 -32.17
CA LEU A 7 -7.34 25.73 -31.23
C LEU A 7 -8.80 26.16 -31.06
N VAL A 8 -9.61 26.07 -32.12
CA VAL A 8 -11.06 26.35 -32.04
C VAL A 8 -11.78 25.31 -31.19
N ILE A 9 -11.37 24.04 -31.24
CA ILE A 9 -11.94 22.97 -30.39
C ILE A 9 -11.52 23.18 -28.92
N MET A 10 -10.31 23.70 -28.65
CA MET A 10 -9.87 24.01 -27.29
C MET A 10 -10.53 25.27 -26.72
N LEU A 11 -10.88 26.26 -27.55
CA LEU A 11 -11.54 27.50 -27.11
C LEU A 11 -13.04 27.34 -26.80
N VAL A 12 -13.72 26.37 -27.41
CA VAL A 12 -15.14 26.08 -27.10
C VAL A 12 -15.31 25.28 -25.81
N LEU A 13 -14.25 24.61 -25.32
CA LEU A 13 -14.28 23.82 -24.08
C LEU A 13 -13.95 24.62 -22.81
N VAL A 14 -13.55 25.89 -22.93
CA VAL A 14 -13.00 26.68 -21.80
C VAL A 14 -13.99 27.61 -21.06
N PRO A 15 -15.20 28.00 -21.54
CA PRO A 15 -16.08 28.84 -20.73
C PRO A 15 -17.27 28.10 -20.07
N CYS A 16 -17.19 26.79 -19.81
CA CYS A 16 -18.21 26.07 -19.00
C CYS A 16 -17.71 25.64 -17.62
N PHE A 17 -16.57 26.14 -17.15
CA PHE A 17 -16.08 25.90 -15.78
C PHE A 17 -16.28 27.07 -14.82
N GLU A 18 -16.87 28.17 -15.26
CA GLU A 18 -17.30 29.26 -14.37
C GLU A 18 -18.83 29.23 -14.22
N SER A 19 -19.30 28.36 -13.32
CA SER A 19 -20.55 28.44 -12.54
C SER A 19 -20.94 27.05 -12.03
N LEU A 20 -20.11 26.45 -11.18
CA LEU A 20 -20.55 25.34 -10.33
C LEU A 20 -21.07 25.95 -9.02
N PRO A 21 -22.38 25.84 -8.71
CA PRO A 21 -22.86 26.16 -7.38
C PRO A 21 -22.14 25.24 -6.39
N GLY A 22 -21.62 25.83 -5.31
CA GLY A 22 -20.84 25.14 -4.29
C GLY A 22 -21.48 23.82 -3.93
N VAL A 23 -20.80 22.73 -4.30
CA VAL A 23 -21.12 21.39 -3.82
C VAL A 23 -20.84 21.42 -2.33
N ARG A 24 -21.91 21.65 -1.57
CA ARG A 24 -21.98 21.40 -0.15
C ARG A 24 -21.46 19.99 0.06
N ALA A 25 -20.31 19.88 0.71
CA ALA A 25 -19.79 18.62 1.22
C ALA A 25 -20.94 17.91 1.92
N GLN A 26 -21.40 16.80 1.34
CA GLN A 26 -22.27 15.88 2.06
C GLN A 26 -21.37 15.25 3.13
N SER A 27 -21.51 15.76 4.35
CA SER A 27 -21.06 15.12 5.55
C SER A 27 -21.70 13.74 5.58
N THR A 28 -20.96 12.73 5.13
CA THR A 28 -21.27 11.34 5.44
C THR A 28 -21.24 11.24 6.96
N THR A 29 -22.37 10.82 7.52
CA THR A 29 -22.60 10.64 8.95
C THR A 29 -21.52 9.72 9.52
N THR A 30 -20.44 10.35 9.98
CA THR A 30 -19.28 9.71 10.58
C THR A 30 -19.50 9.75 12.07
N SER A 31 -19.49 8.58 12.72
CA SER A 31 -19.40 8.52 14.18
C SER A 31 -18.23 9.42 14.64
N PRO A 32 -18.42 10.38 15.56
CA PRO A 32 -17.50 11.52 15.74
C PRO A 32 -16.14 11.23 16.41
N GLY A 33 -15.62 10.01 16.34
CA GLY A 33 -14.40 9.62 17.08
C GLY A 33 -13.40 8.71 16.36
N SER A 34 -13.59 8.33 15.09
CA SER A 34 -12.72 7.35 14.40
C SER A 34 -11.69 7.97 13.45
N SER A 35 -11.93 9.17 12.92
CA SER A 35 -11.04 9.80 11.94
C SER A 35 -9.75 10.32 12.57
N SER A 36 -9.84 10.93 13.76
CA SER A 36 -8.69 11.51 14.46
C SER A 36 -7.68 10.47 14.93
N THR A 37 -8.13 9.36 15.53
CA THR A 37 -7.22 8.31 16.01
C THR A 37 -6.45 7.64 14.88
N ARG A 38 -7.08 7.46 13.71
CA ARG A 38 -6.41 6.93 12.51
C ARG A 38 -5.33 7.88 12.00
N GLU A 39 -5.56 9.18 12.07
CA GLU A 39 -4.55 10.19 11.72
C GLU A 39 -3.39 10.17 12.72
N GLU A 40 -3.68 10.00 14.02
CA GLU A 40 -2.66 9.83 15.06
C GLU A 40 -1.79 8.57 14.85
N ALA A 41 -2.40 7.44 14.50
CA ALA A 41 -1.67 6.20 14.22
C ALA A 41 -0.73 6.36 13.02
N ARG A 42 -1.20 6.98 11.92
CA ARG A 42 -0.32 7.26 10.76
C ARG A 42 0.76 8.28 11.06
N ALA A 43 0.47 9.30 11.86
CA ALA A 43 1.47 10.25 12.31
C ALA A 43 2.54 9.56 13.18
N LEU A 44 2.14 8.58 14.00
CA LEU A 44 3.07 7.73 14.74
C LEU A 44 3.93 6.90 13.78
N ASP A 45 3.36 6.22 12.79
CA ASP A 45 4.11 5.41 11.83
C ASP A 45 5.20 6.22 11.12
N ALA A 46 4.86 7.41 10.63
CA ALA A 46 5.80 8.32 10.00
C ALA A 46 6.91 8.78 10.96
N LEU A 47 6.58 8.99 12.25
CA LEU A 47 7.56 9.35 13.27
C LEU A 47 8.50 8.18 13.59
N LEU A 48 7.97 6.97 13.78
CA LEU A 48 8.77 5.78 14.07
C LEU A 48 9.66 5.40 12.89
N GLN A 49 9.18 5.60 11.64
CA GLN A 49 9.99 5.44 10.44
C GLN A 49 11.24 6.34 10.45
N GLN A 50 11.12 7.60 10.87
CA GLN A 50 12.28 8.50 10.96
C GLN A 50 13.31 8.01 11.97
N TYR A 51 12.87 7.52 13.14
CA TYR A 51 13.78 6.94 14.13
C TYR A 51 14.42 5.65 13.64
N ALA A 52 13.67 4.80 12.93
CA ALA A 52 14.19 3.60 12.28
C ALA A 52 15.30 3.93 11.28
N TYR A 53 15.12 4.98 10.46
CA TYR A 53 16.10 5.39 9.46
C TYR A 53 17.36 5.98 10.09
N ARG A 54 17.24 6.74 11.18
CA ARG A 54 18.39 7.25 11.94
C ARG A 54 19.28 6.14 12.50
N ALA A 55 18.73 4.96 12.76
CA ALA A 55 19.53 3.80 13.17
C ALA A 55 20.39 3.22 12.04
N LEU A 56 20.11 3.57 10.77
CA LEU A 56 20.77 3.05 9.57
C LEU A 56 21.90 3.97 9.05
N MET A 57 22.87 4.34 9.89
CA MET A 57 23.97 5.25 9.48
C MET A 57 24.91 4.65 8.43
N ASN A 58 25.33 3.40 8.60
CA ASN A 58 26.17 2.66 7.65
C ASN A 58 25.69 1.19 7.58
N PRO A 59 24.47 0.97 7.05
CA PRO A 59 23.78 -0.29 7.24
C PRO A 59 24.32 -1.36 6.29
N LYS A 60 24.60 -2.54 6.84
CA LYS A 60 24.84 -3.74 6.04
C LYS A 60 23.50 -4.39 5.70
N THR A 61 23.42 -4.96 4.51
CA THR A 61 22.20 -5.65 4.07
C THR A 61 21.95 -6.87 4.97
N GLY A 62 20.72 -7.03 5.45
CA GLY A 62 20.33 -8.19 6.25
C GLY A 62 20.71 -8.13 7.73
N ILE A 63 21.17 -6.97 8.24
CA ILE A 63 21.35 -6.73 9.67
C ILE A 63 20.17 -5.90 10.18
N ILE A 64 19.67 -6.27 11.36
CA ILE A 64 18.61 -5.55 12.08
C ILE A 64 19.26 -4.45 12.94
N TYR A 65 18.75 -3.23 12.82
CA TYR A 65 19.21 -2.07 13.57
C TYR A 65 18.08 -1.55 14.47
N ASN A 66 18.23 -1.66 15.78
CA ASN A 66 17.25 -1.17 16.74
C ASN A 66 17.39 0.35 16.91
N ALA A 67 16.27 1.07 16.98
CA ALA A 67 16.26 2.49 17.31
C ALA A 67 16.36 2.67 18.84
N THR A 68 17.56 2.98 19.34
CA THR A 68 17.84 3.07 20.79
C THR A 68 17.53 4.44 21.40
N HIS A 69 17.49 5.50 20.59
CA HIS A 69 17.32 6.89 21.05
C HIS A 69 15.90 7.41 20.78
N LEU A 70 14.90 6.71 21.33
CA LEU A 70 13.52 7.19 21.27
C LEU A 70 13.27 8.23 22.38
N PRO A 71 12.54 9.32 22.09
CA PRO A 71 12.14 10.30 23.10
C PRO A 71 11.20 9.70 24.15
N SER A 72 11.14 10.32 25.33
CA SER A 72 10.34 9.84 26.47
C SER A 72 8.85 9.69 26.16
N ASN A 73 8.31 10.52 25.27
CA ASN A 73 6.92 10.42 24.81
C ASN A 73 6.62 9.14 24.02
N LEU A 74 7.63 8.41 23.54
CA LEU A 74 7.54 7.11 22.88
C LEU A 74 8.03 5.96 23.77
N SER A 75 8.23 6.20 25.07
CA SER A 75 8.64 5.15 26.01
C SER A 75 7.66 3.96 25.99
N GLY A 76 8.21 2.75 25.98
CA GLY A 76 7.48 1.49 25.86
C GLY A 76 7.17 1.05 24.43
N ILE A 77 7.58 1.82 23.41
CA ILE A 77 7.57 1.41 22.00
C ILE A 77 8.96 0.92 21.61
N GLU A 78 9.04 -0.20 20.92
CA GLU A 78 10.28 -0.68 20.30
C GLU A 78 10.19 -0.53 18.79
N VAL A 79 11.29 -0.11 18.17
CA VAL A 79 11.38 0.08 16.72
C VAL A 79 12.70 -0.50 16.22
N ALA A 80 12.64 -1.22 15.10
CA ALA A 80 13.84 -1.74 14.44
C ALA A 80 13.73 -1.57 12.92
N ALA A 81 14.88 -1.42 12.27
CA ALA A 81 14.99 -1.24 10.84
C ALA A 81 15.81 -2.37 10.20
N LEU A 82 15.33 -2.90 9.08
CA LEU A 82 16.02 -3.93 8.32
C LEU A 82 16.09 -3.51 6.85
N ARG A 83 17.29 -3.19 6.36
CA ARG A 83 17.51 -2.83 4.97
C ARG A 83 17.88 -4.05 4.14
N LEU A 84 17.12 -4.27 3.06
CA LEU A 84 17.29 -5.41 2.16
C LEU A 84 17.31 -4.97 0.69
N ARG A 85 18.03 -5.72 -0.14
CA ARG A 85 17.89 -5.61 -1.60
C ARG A 85 16.62 -6.32 -2.03
N SER A 86 15.74 -5.64 -2.78
CA SER A 86 14.41 -6.15 -3.13
C SER A 86 14.48 -7.49 -3.86
N GLY A 87 15.43 -7.65 -4.79
CA GLY A 87 15.64 -8.93 -5.47
C GLY A 87 16.11 -10.07 -4.56
N SER A 88 16.88 -9.78 -3.51
CA SER A 88 17.31 -10.80 -2.54
C SER A 88 16.15 -11.19 -1.63
N LEU A 89 15.40 -10.20 -1.13
CA LEU A 89 14.21 -10.42 -0.31
C LEU A 89 13.19 -11.28 -1.06
N ARG A 90 12.89 -10.96 -2.33
CA ARG A 90 11.97 -11.76 -3.15
C ARG A 90 12.42 -13.21 -3.30
N ARG A 91 13.71 -13.49 -3.45
CA ARG A 91 14.22 -14.86 -3.67
C ARG A 91 14.38 -15.68 -2.40
N LYS A 92 14.69 -15.04 -1.28
CA LYS A 92 15.11 -15.74 -0.05
C LYS A 92 14.19 -15.52 1.14
N GLY A 93 13.29 -14.54 1.09
CA GLY A 93 12.59 -14.05 2.27
C GLY A 93 13.57 -13.48 3.29
N PHE A 94 13.14 -13.39 4.54
CA PHE A 94 13.98 -13.05 5.68
C PHE A 94 13.36 -13.57 6.98
N GLN A 95 14.10 -14.36 7.74
CA GLN A 95 13.65 -14.87 9.03
C GLN A 95 14.86 -15.21 9.92
N PRO A 96 14.79 -14.96 11.24
CA PRO A 96 13.74 -14.18 11.92
C PRO A 96 13.94 -12.67 11.75
N TYR A 97 12.85 -11.90 11.62
CA TYR A 97 12.84 -10.45 11.80
C TYR A 97 11.98 -10.10 13.01
N ASN A 98 12.59 -10.12 14.20
CA ASN A 98 11.85 -10.06 15.46
C ASN A 98 10.76 -11.16 15.47
N GLU A 99 9.49 -10.82 15.67
CA GLU A 99 8.36 -11.75 15.62
C GLU A 99 7.89 -12.10 14.18
N PHE A 100 8.43 -11.44 13.16
CA PHE A 100 8.01 -11.63 11.78
C PHE A 100 8.88 -12.66 11.03
N GLU A 101 8.23 -13.53 10.27
CA GLU A 101 8.86 -14.37 9.25
C GLU A 101 8.40 -13.89 7.88
N ILE A 102 9.36 -13.38 7.10
CA ILE A 102 9.10 -12.80 5.79
C ILE A 102 9.27 -13.90 4.72
N PRO A 103 8.22 -14.22 3.95
CA PRO A 103 8.24 -15.33 3.01
C PRO A 103 9.06 -14.99 1.76
N MET A 104 9.41 -16.03 1.00
CA MET A 104 9.84 -15.85 -0.38
C MET A 104 8.69 -15.29 -1.23
N GLY A 105 9.03 -14.61 -2.32
CA GLY A 105 8.06 -14.04 -3.25
C GLY A 105 7.44 -12.72 -2.81
N LEU A 106 7.95 -12.09 -1.75
CA LEU A 106 7.53 -10.75 -1.33
C LEU A 106 8.06 -9.68 -2.29
N ILE A 107 7.16 -8.84 -2.80
CA ILE A 107 7.47 -7.76 -3.75
C ILE A 107 6.90 -6.44 -3.23
N GLY A 108 7.73 -5.40 -3.22
CA GLY A 108 7.31 -4.02 -2.97
C GLY A 108 6.90 -3.30 -4.26
N ARG A 109 5.85 -2.48 -4.19
CA ARG A 109 5.33 -1.63 -5.26
C ARG A 109 5.21 -0.17 -4.78
N PRO A 110 5.77 0.82 -5.51
CA PRO A 110 6.61 0.67 -6.71
C PRO A 110 7.92 -0.09 -6.42
N TYR A 111 8.53 -0.63 -7.48
CA TYR A 111 9.78 -1.37 -7.34
C TYR A 111 10.94 -0.41 -6.99
N VAL A 112 11.68 -0.73 -5.94
CA VAL A 112 12.89 -0.03 -5.51
C VAL A 112 14.06 -1.02 -5.46
N GLU A 113 15.30 -0.56 -5.63
CA GLU A 113 16.45 -1.49 -5.58
C GLU A 113 16.67 -2.02 -4.16
N ARG A 114 16.53 -1.14 -3.16
CA ARG A 114 16.62 -1.45 -1.74
C ARG A 114 15.40 -0.90 -1.03
N LEU A 115 14.84 -1.71 -0.15
CA LEU A 115 13.75 -1.30 0.74
C LEU A 115 14.20 -1.41 2.19
N VAL A 116 13.52 -0.68 3.07
CA VAL A 116 13.63 -0.84 4.52
C VAL A 116 12.32 -1.40 5.02
N LEU A 117 12.39 -2.53 5.71
CA LEU A 117 11.31 -2.99 6.57
C LEU A 117 11.49 -2.33 7.93
N VAL A 118 10.42 -1.73 8.43
CA VAL A 118 10.33 -1.10 9.75
C VAL A 118 9.43 -1.95 10.60
N TYR A 119 10.01 -2.48 11.67
CA TYR A 119 9.35 -3.19 12.74
C TYR A 119 8.94 -2.20 13.81
N GLN A 120 7.74 -2.37 14.36
CA GLN A 120 7.24 -1.60 15.47
C GLN A 120 6.59 -2.53 16.49
N ASN A 121 6.83 -2.29 17.77
CA ASN A 121 6.10 -2.92 18.86
C ASN A 121 5.51 -1.83 19.74
N LEU A 122 4.19 -1.68 19.73
CA LEU A 122 3.51 -0.60 20.46
C LEU A 122 3.33 -0.88 21.96
N GLY A 123 3.64 -2.10 22.41
CA GLY A 123 3.58 -2.46 23.83
C GLY A 123 2.22 -2.11 24.46
N THR A 124 2.27 -1.43 25.59
CA THR A 124 1.07 -0.98 26.34
C THR A 124 0.28 0.13 25.65
N ARG A 125 0.83 0.76 24.60
CA ARG A 125 0.18 1.85 23.85
C ARG A 125 -0.71 1.36 22.72
N SER A 126 -0.78 0.04 22.51
CA SER A 126 -1.59 -0.60 21.47
C SER A 126 -3.04 -0.09 21.42
N SER A 127 -3.74 -0.05 22.57
CA SER A 127 -5.14 0.39 22.64
C SER A 127 -5.33 1.89 22.40
N ARG A 128 -4.28 2.71 22.53
CA ARG A 128 -4.35 4.15 22.24
C ARG A 128 -4.38 4.43 20.75
N TYR A 129 -3.53 3.74 19.98
CA TYR A 129 -3.40 3.97 18.54
C TYR A 129 -4.34 3.08 17.71
N TYR A 130 -4.66 1.90 18.22
CA TYR A 130 -5.56 0.94 17.57
C TYR A 130 -6.69 0.56 18.52
N PRO A 131 -7.62 1.48 18.85
CA PRO A 131 -8.75 1.14 19.69
C PRO A 131 -9.67 0.14 18.96
N LEU A 132 -10.11 -0.90 19.66
CA LEU A 132 -11.09 -1.86 19.17
C LEU A 132 -12.30 -1.90 20.12
N THR A 133 -13.49 -1.69 19.57
CA THR A 133 -14.75 -1.85 20.31
C THR A 133 -15.04 -3.33 20.50
N ASP A 134 -15.48 -3.73 21.69
CA ASP A 134 -15.84 -5.12 22.02
C ASP A 134 -14.69 -6.14 21.96
N TYR A 135 -13.44 -5.70 21.92
CA TYR A 135 -12.28 -6.58 21.96
C TYR A 135 -11.25 -6.14 23.00
N THR A 136 -10.53 -7.11 23.56
CA THR A 136 -9.41 -6.90 24.48
C THR A 136 -8.14 -7.48 23.89
N TYR A 137 -7.06 -6.71 23.92
CA TYR A 137 -5.73 -7.14 23.47
C TYR A 137 -5.08 -8.15 24.43
N LEU A 138 -4.76 -9.32 23.88
CA LEU A 138 -3.94 -10.35 24.53
C LEU A 138 -2.45 -10.18 24.25
N ALA A 139 -2.08 -9.57 23.13
CA ALA A 139 -0.71 -9.27 22.74
C ALA A 139 -0.56 -7.77 22.42
N PRO A 140 0.67 -7.22 22.38
CA PRO A 140 0.87 -5.88 21.83
C PRO A 140 0.55 -5.84 20.33
N VAL A 141 0.34 -4.64 19.79
CA VAL A 141 0.23 -4.42 18.36
C VAL A 141 1.65 -4.33 17.77
N LEU A 142 1.93 -5.24 16.83
CA LEU A 142 3.19 -5.33 16.10
C LEU A 142 3.00 -4.80 14.68
N GLY A 143 3.79 -3.82 14.27
CA GLY A 143 3.76 -3.22 12.94
C GLY A 143 4.89 -3.76 12.06
N LEU A 144 4.57 -4.04 10.80
CA LEU A 144 5.53 -4.26 9.73
C LEU A 144 5.17 -3.34 8.57
N LEU A 145 6.05 -2.39 8.26
CA LEU A 145 5.85 -1.41 7.19
C LEU A 145 7.09 -1.36 6.29
N ALA A 146 6.90 -1.23 4.98
CA ALA A 146 7.97 -1.16 4.00
C ALA A 146 8.10 0.23 3.40
N TYR A 147 9.34 0.70 3.23
CA TYR A 147 9.67 2.02 2.68
C TYR A 147 10.82 1.94 1.67
N ASP A 148 10.98 2.97 0.84
CA ASP A 148 12.15 3.08 -0.06
C ASP A 148 13.44 3.26 0.75
N GLY A 149 14.36 2.32 0.59
CA GLY A 149 15.65 2.28 1.28
C GLY A 149 16.81 2.85 0.47
N SER A 150 16.54 3.60 -0.61
CA SER A 150 17.56 4.20 -1.47
C SER A 150 18.17 5.45 -0.84
N ASN A 151 17.34 6.32 -0.26
CA ASN A 151 17.77 7.52 0.46
C ASN A 151 17.33 7.44 1.93
N LEU A 152 18.28 7.12 2.82
CA LEU A 152 18.02 6.97 4.26
C LEU A 152 17.92 8.32 5.00
N SER A 153 18.25 9.42 4.33
CA SER A 153 18.06 10.78 4.86
C SER A 153 16.73 11.40 4.40
N ALA A 154 15.94 10.70 3.59
CA ALA A 154 14.65 11.19 3.13
C ALA A 154 13.64 11.23 4.29
N SER A 155 12.85 12.29 4.32
CA SER A 155 11.71 12.47 5.22
C SER A 155 10.39 12.33 4.46
N ASN A 156 9.29 12.08 5.17
CA ASN A 156 7.94 12.00 4.61
C ASN A 156 7.79 10.96 3.47
N LEU A 157 8.46 9.81 3.63
CA LEU A 157 8.34 8.72 2.68
C LEU A 157 6.96 8.06 2.81
N SER A 158 6.29 7.85 1.68
CA SER A 158 5.11 6.98 1.63
C SER A 158 5.52 5.52 1.80
N GLU A 159 4.64 4.73 2.42
CA GLU A 159 4.78 3.27 2.47
C GLU A 159 4.74 2.68 1.05
N LEU A 160 5.61 1.71 0.80
CA LEU A 160 5.50 0.83 -0.35
C LEU A 160 4.36 -0.16 -0.11
N GLN A 161 3.57 -0.47 -1.14
CA GLN A 161 2.66 -1.61 -1.06
C GLN A 161 3.44 -2.91 -1.14
N ILE A 162 3.11 -3.86 -0.28
CA ILE A 162 3.76 -5.16 -0.24
C ILE A 162 2.76 -6.24 -0.63
N ASP A 163 3.21 -7.14 -1.49
CA ASP A 163 2.46 -8.29 -1.98
C ASP A 163 3.31 -9.55 -1.82
N ALA A 164 2.86 -10.47 -0.95
CA ALA A 164 3.54 -11.73 -0.67
C ALA A 164 2.95 -12.86 -1.53
N SER A 165 3.58 -13.17 -2.66
CA SER A 165 3.02 -14.17 -3.60
C SER A 165 3.42 -15.62 -3.33
N GLY A 166 4.54 -15.86 -2.64
CA GLY A 166 5.08 -17.20 -2.40
C GLY A 166 4.60 -17.87 -1.10
N GLY A 167 3.89 -17.14 -0.25
CA GLY A 167 3.40 -17.57 1.06
C GLY A 167 3.04 -16.35 1.91
N PRO A 168 2.34 -16.53 3.05
CA PRO A 168 2.00 -15.42 3.93
C PRO A 168 3.19 -14.97 4.77
N ILE A 169 3.19 -13.70 5.17
CA ILE A 169 3.96 -13.17 6.29
C ILE A 169 3.38 -13.80 7.56
N LEU A 170 4.25 -14.42 8.37
CA LEU A 170 3.87 -14.99 9.67
C LEU A 170 4.31 -14.06 10.78
N VAL A 171 3.47 -13.91 11.79
CA VAL A 171 3.70 -13.08 12.97
C VAL A 171 3.56 -13.96 14.20
N LYS A 172 4.68 -14.31 14.83
CA LYS A 172 4.75 -15.25 15.97
C LYS A 172 4.84 -14.47 17.27
N PHE A 173 3.73 -14.41 18.02
CA PHE A 173 3.69 -13.63 19.25
C PHE A 173 4.31 -14.41 20.41
N GLY A 174 5.42 -13.91 20.96
CA GLY A 174 6.10 -14.52 22.11
C GLY A 174 5.38 -14.28 23.44
N ALA A 175 4.86 -13.06 23.67
CA ALA A 175 4.19 -12.68 24.91
C ALA A 175 2.68 -12.47 24.69
N VAL A 176 1.89 -13.48 25.01
CA VAL A 176 0.42 -13.45 24.89
C VAL A 176 -0.22 -13.75 26.24
N LYS A 177 -1.15 -12.89 26.68
CA LYS A 177 -1.95 -13.10 27.89
C LYS A 177 -2.82 -14.35 27.74
N SER A 178 -3.05 -15.07 28.85
CA SER A 178 -3.92 -16.24 28.87
C SER A 178 -5.33 -15.91 28.38
N VAL A 179 -5.86 -16.78 27.52
CA VAL A 179 -7.21 -16.64 26.98
C VAL A 179 -8.24 -16.93 28.10
N PRO A 180 -9.21 -16.04 28.36
CA PRO A 180 -10.26 -16.30 29.34
C PRO A 180 -11.06 -17.57 29.01
N HIS A 181 -11.55 -18.28 30.03
CA HIS A 181 -12.35 -19.49 29.83
C HIS A 181 -13.57 -19.22 28.94
N GLY A 182 -13.76 -20.05 27.92
CA GLY A 182 -14.86 -19.93 26.97
C GLY A 182 -14.68 -18.84 25.90
N ALA A 183 -13.60 -18.04 25.94
CA ALA A 183 -13.27 -17.11 24.90
C ALA A 183 -12.40 -17.76 23.80
N VAL A 184 -12.49 -17.23 22.58
CA VAL A 184 -11.67 -17.65 21.44
C VAL A 184 -10.78 -16.50 21.03
N ALA A 185 -9.47 -16.73 21.02
CA ALA A 185 -8.50 -15.77 20.52
C ALA A 185 -8.61 -15.62 18.99
N LYS A 186 -8.48 -14.40 18.50
CA LYS A 186 -8.49 -14.05 17.09
C LYS A 186 -7.28 -13.18 16.78
N CYS A 187 -6.72 -13.37 15.59
CA CYS A 187 -5.80 -12.42 15.02
C CYS A 187 -6.59 -11.19 14.57
N VAL A 188 -6.06 -10.01 14.81
CA VAL A 188 -6.52 -8.76 14.21
C VAL A 188 -5.39 -8.19 13.36
N TRP A 189 -5.71 -7.81 12.13
CA TRP A 189 -4.83 -7.11 11.21
C TRP A 189 -5.43 -5.75 10.86
N PHE A 190 -4.63 -4.70 10.95
CA PHE A 190 -4.96 -3.37 10.50
C PHE A 190 -4.20 -3.07 9.22
N ASP A 191 -4.93 -2.68 8.17
CA ASP A 191 -4.33 -2.22 6.93
C ASP A 191 -3.66 -0.84 7.09
N LEU A 192 -3.01 -0.35 6.03
CA LEU A 192 -2.38 0.97 6.00
C LEU A 192 -3.38 2.14 6.11
N GLN A 193 -4.68 1.86 6.03
CA GLN A 193 -5.76 2.81 6.23
C GLN A 193 -6.36 2.67 7.64
N GLY A 194 -5.84 1.80 8.50
CA GLY A 194 -6.34 1.56 9.86
C GLY A 194 -7.63 0.76 9.92
N SER A 195 -8.10 0.18 8.81
CA SER A 195 -9.26 -0.73 8.82
C SER A 195 -8.85 -2.07 9.41
N SER A 196 -9.68 -2.63 10.29
CA SER A 196 -9.39 -3.90 10.94
C SER A 196 -10.04 -5.09 10.23
N ASN A 197 -9.34 -6.21 10.22
CA ASN A 197 -9.84 -7.51 9.77
C ASN A 197 -9.45 -8.58 10.80
N PHE A 198 -10.26 -9.62 10.92
CA PHE A 198 -10.08 -10.67 11.91
C PHE A 198 -9.91 -12.03 11.24
N SER A 199 -8.98 -12.82 11.76
CA SER A 199 -8.73 -14.20 11.33
C SER A 199 -8.48 -15.11 12.52
N ASP A 200 -8.47 -16.42 12.27
CA ASP A 200 -8.15 -17.40 13.31
C ASP A 200 -6.66 -17.37 13.67
N VAL A 201 -6.38 -17.51 14.96
CA VAL A 201 -5.00 -17.72 15.43
C VAL A 201 -4.59 -19.14 15.04
N THR A 202 -3.48 -19.26 14.33
CA THR A 202 -2.89 -20.56 13.99
C THR A 202 -2.11 -21.12 15.18
N THR A 203 -1.54 -22.33 15.04
CA THR A 203 -0.73 -22.94 16.10
C THR A 203 0.38 -22.01 16.57
N ASP A 204 0.75 -22.10 17.85
CA ASP A 204 1.83 -21.32 18.47
C ASP A 204 1.62 -19.79 18.44
N ASN A 205 0.41 -19.32 18.72
CA ASN A 205 0.07 -17.89 18.78
C ASN A 205 0.48 -17.12 17.52
N THR A 206 0.28 -17.73 16.35
CA THR A 206 0.77 -17.19 15.08
C THR A 206 -0.38 -16.58 14.27
N CYS A 207 -0.16 -15.37 13.76
CA CYS A 207 -1.02 -14.73 12.78
C CYS A 207 -0.37 -14.77 11.39
N SER A 208 -1.19 -14.76 10.34
CA SER A 208 -0.72 -14.79 8.95
C SER A 208 -1.39 -13.71 8.10
N SER A 209 -0.62 -13.07 7.22
CA SER A 209 -1.16 -12.10 6.25
C SER A 209 -0.34 -12.07 4.98
N PHE A 210 -0.97 -11.75 3.86
CA PHE A 210 -0.29 -11.53 2.58
C PHE A 210 0.12 -10.06 2.36
N GLN A 211 -0.27 -9.20 3.29
CA GLN A 211 -0.05 -7.76 3.24
C GLN A 211 0.69 -7.29 4.49
N GLN A 212 1.31 -6.12 4.39
CA GLN A 212 1.90 -5.43 5.53
C GLN A 212 0.83 -4.73 6.39
N GLY A 213 1.22 -4.18 7.53
CA GLY A 213 0.33 -3.45 8.42
C GLY A 213 0.62 -3.76 9.88
N HIS A 214 -0.41 -3.65 10.73
CA HIS A 214 -0.28 -3.85 12.16
C HIS A 214 -1.10 -5.05 12.62
N PHE A 215 -0.55 -5.85 13.51
CA PHE A 215 -1.06 -7.16 13.87
C PHE A 215 -1.15 -7.31 15.38
N SER A 216 -2.17 -8.00 15.87
CA SER A 216 -2.23 -8.41 17.27
C SER A 216 -3.12 -9.63 17.47
N ILE A 217 -3.17 -10.12 18.71
CA ILE A 217 -4.10 -11.16 19.15
C ILE A 217 -5.08 -10.55 20.14
N VAL A 218 -6.36 -10.78 19.91
CA VAL A 218 -7.46 -10.22 20.69
C VAL A 218 -8.48 -11.30 21.07
N VAL A 219 -9.29 -11.00 22.08
CA VAL A 219 -10.49 -11.77 22.43
C VAL A 219 -11.68 -10.84 22.45
N LYS A 220 -12.86 -11.35 22.11
CA LYS A 220 -14.10 -10.59 22.25
C LYS A 220 -14.35 -10.33 23.74
N SER A 221 -14.51 -9.06 24.09
CA SER A 221 -14.88 -8.64 25.43
C SER A 221 -16.28 -9.17 25.75
N THR A 222 -16.39 -10.01 26.76
CA THR A 222 -17.69 -10.45 27.26
C THR A 222 -18.34 -9.23 27.90
N ALA A 223 -19.53 -8.82 27.42
CA ALA A 223 -20.32 -7.83 28.14
C ALA A 223 -20.49 -8.31 29.59
N PRO A 224 -20.38 -7.43 30.61
CA PRO A 224 -20.70 -7.81 31.98
C PRO A 224 -22.08 -8.46 31.95
N ALA A 225 -22.20 -9.70 32.44
CA ALA A 225 -23.48 -10.38 32.52
C ALA A 225 -24.47 -9.43 33.21
N PRO A 226 -25.69 -9.22 32.68
CA PRO A 226 -26.69 -8.45 33.39
C PRO A 226 -26.83 -9.06 34.79
N ALA A 227 -26.71 -8.21 35.82
CA ALA A 227 -26.79 -8.64 37.20
C ALA A 227 -28.04 -9.54 37.38
N PRO A 228 -27.95 -10.65 38.12
CA PRO A 228 -29.08 -11.55 38.31
C PRO A 228 -30.27 -10.76 38.85
N ALA A 229 -31.34 -10.73 38.07
CA ALA A 229 -32.59 -10.10 38.48
C ALA A 229 -33.10 -10.82 39.73
N SER A 230 -33.11 -10.11 40.86
CA SER A 230 -33.71 -10.55 42.11
C SER A 230 -35.21 -10.85 41.90
N PRO A 231 -35.78 -11.88 42.54
CA PRO A 231 -37.11 -12.37 42.20
C PRO A 231 -38.25 -11.69 43.01
N THR A 232 -39.36 -11.43 42.30
CA THR A 232 -40.79 -11.41 42.74
C THR A 232 -41.30 -10.26 43.66
N PRO A 233 -42.63 -9.98 43.78
CA PRO A 233 -43.80 -10.78 43.33
C PRO A 233 -44.95 -10.07 42.59
N ALA A 234 -45.80 -10.92 42.01
CA ALA A 234 -46.97 -10.66 41.18
C ALA A 234 -48.24 -10.22 41.94
N SER A 235 -49.18 -9.59 41.22
CA SER A 235 -50.63 -9.80 41.36
C SER A 235 -51.42 -9.31 40.10
N PRO A 236 -52.61 -9.87 39.78
CA PRO A 236 -53.19 -9.96 38.43
C PRO A 236 -54.59 -9.27 38.33
N PRO A 237 -55.52 -9.63 37.39
CA PRO A 237 -55.59 -9.29 35.97
C PRO A 237 -56.90 -8.54 35.59
N LYS A 238 -56.98 -7.89 34.42
CA LYS A 238 -58.28 -7.55 33.78
C LYS A 238 -58.31 -7.90 32.30
N ARG A 239 -59.45 -8.46 31.92
CA ARG A 239 -59.74 -9.31 30.76
C ARG A 239 -60.64 -8.55 29.77
N GLY A 240 -60.17 -8.40 28.53
CA GLY A 240 -60.94 -8.38 27.27
C GLY A 240 -61.71 -7.09 26.91
N PRO A 241 -62.30 -7.02 25.68
CA PRO A 241 -62.14 -7.86 24.49
C PRO A 241 -61.77 -7.08 23.20
N SER A 242 -61.26 -7.82 22.21
CA SER A 242 -61.13 -7.39 20.81
C SER A 242 -62.51 -7.40 20.11
N PRO A 243 -62.70 -6.62 19.04
CA PRO A 243 -62.85 -7.28 17.75
C PRO A 243 -62.11 -6.62 16.58
N SER A 244 -61.84 -7.50 15.62
CA SER A 244 -61.31 -7.35 14.27
C SER A 244 -61.84 -6.17 13.44
N ALA A 245 -60.94 -5.53 12.68
CA ALA A 245 -61.29 -4.93 11.39
C ALA A 245 -60.13 -5.08 10.40
N GLN A 246 -60.50 -5.65 9.26
CA GLN A 246 -59.69 -6.00 8.11
C GLN A 246 -59.49 -4.76 7.24
N GLY A 247 -58.23 -4.41 6.94
CA GLY A 247 -57.86 -3.24 6.14
C GLY A 247 -56.74 -3.57 5.16
N LYS A 248 -57.14 -4.02 3.98
CA LYS A 248 -56.33 -4.29 2.79
C LYS A 248 -55.86 -2.94 2.23
N GLY A 249 -54.56 -2.77 1.98
CA GLY A 249 -53.99 -1.52 1.46
C GLY A 249 -52.63 -1.72 0.83
N GLU A 250 -52.60 -2.44 -0.28
CA GLU A 250 -51.49 -2.44 -1.24
C GLU A 250 -51.57 -1.17 -2.11
N LYS A 251 -50.40 -0.74 -2.63
CA LYS A 251 -50.12 0.30 -3.66
C LYS A 251 -49.71 1.67 -3.09
N ASP A 252 -48.67 2.35 -3.57
CA ASP A 252 -47.97 2.32 -4.86
C ASP A 252 -46.50 2.74 -4.72
N ASN A 253 -45.58 1.90 -5.21
CA ASN A 253 -44.25 2.34 -5.63
C ASN A 253 -44.36 2.79 -7.09
N LYS A 254 -44.40 4.10 -7.34
CA LYS A 254 -44.24 4.63 -8.69
C LYS A 254 -43.33 5.86 -8.72
N LYS A 255 -42.33 5.72 -9.60
CA LYS A 255 -41.55 6.73 -10.32
C LYS A 255 -40.41 7.40 -9.57
N VAL A 256 -39.26 6.73 -9.57
CA VAL A 256 -38.02 7.33 -10.12
C VAL A 256 -37.25 6.25 -10.89
N TRP A 257 -37.80 5.80 -12.02
CA TRP A 257 -37.02 5.25 -13.13
C TRP A 257 -37.04 6.33 -14.21
N ILE A 258 -36.00 6.38 -15.05
CA ILE A 258 -35.71 7.39 -16.09
C ILE A 258 -34.92 8.63 -15.61
N ILE A 259 -33.71 8.42 -15.03
CA ILE A 259 -32.51 9.28 -15.30
C ILE A 259 -31.18 8.45 -15.32
N VAL A 260 -31.18 7.15 -14.98
CA VAL A 260 -29.94 6.33 -14.91
C VAL A 260 -29.62 5.61 -16.24
N GLY A 261 -29.85 6.26 -17.38
CA GLY A 261 -29.48 5.72 -18.69
C GLY A 261 -28.34 6.48 -19.37
N SER A 262 -28.16 7.77 -19.06
CA SER A 262 -27.32 8.65 -19.88
C SER A 262 -25.90 8.86 -19.33
N VAL A 263 -25.72 8.85 -18.01
CA VAL A 263 -24.40 9.10 -17.39
C VAL A 263 -23.50 7.86 -17.48
N VAL A 264 -24.05 6.65 -17.32
CA VAL A 264 -23.29 5.40 -17.44
C VAL A 264 -22.87 5.14 -18.89
N GLY A 265 -23.76 5.40 -19.86
CA GLY A 265 -23.44 5.30 -21.28
C GLY A 265 -22.35 6.27 -21.72
N GLY A 266 -22.40 7.52 -21.24
CA GLY A 266 -21.36 8.52 -21.49
C GLY A 266 -20.00 8.13 -20.91
N LEU A 267 -19.96 7.57 -19.69
CA LEU A 267 -18.72 7.12 -19.06
C LEU A 267 -18.10 5.93 -19.81
N VAL A 268 -18.92 4.98 -20.24
CA VAL A 268 -18.47 3.83 -21.04
C VAL A 268 -17.94 4.27 -22.41
N LEU A 269 -18.62 5.20 -23.08
CA LEU A 269 -18.17 5.74 -24.37
C LEU A 269 -16.86 6.54 -24.24
N LEU A 270 -16.70 7.32 -23.16
CA LEU A 270 -15.46 8.05 -22.87
C LEU A 270 -14.29 7.10 -22.60
N VAL A 271 -14.50 6.03 -21.84
CA VAL A 271 -13.48 5.02 -21.58
C VAL A 271 -13.07 4.33 -22.89
N LEU A 272 -14.04 3.93 -23.72
CA LEU A 272 -13.81 3.35 -25.05
C LEU A 272 -13.02 4.28 -25.98
N LEU A 273 -13.38 5.56 -26.04
CA LEU A 273 -12.66 6.57 -26.82
C LEU A 273 -11.22 6.75 -26.29
N SER A 274 -11.02 6.76 -24.97
CA SER A 274 -9.68 6.88 -24.39
C SER A 274 -8.80 5.66 -24.74
N LEU A 275 -9.37 4.44 -24.70
CA LEU A 275 -8.68 3.20 -25.05
C LEU A 275 -8.30 3.19 -26.53
N LEU A 276 -9.20 3.62 -27.41
CA LEU A 276 -8.93 3.75 -28.85
C LEU A 276 -7.77 4.71 -29.12
N VAL A 277 -7.73 5.87 -28.46
CA VAL A 277 -6.62 6.82 -28.59
C VAL A 277 -5.30 6.23 -28.08
N LEU A 278 -5.32 5.50 -26.96
CA LEU A 278 -4.14 4.83 -26.42
C LEU A 278 -3.63 3.72 -27.35
N TRP A 279 -4.53 2.92 -27.94
CA TRP A 279 -4.17 1.91 -28.93
C TRP A 279 -3.56 2.53 -30.19
N MET A 280 -4.14 3.62 -30.72
CA MET A 280 -3.58 4.32 -31.86
C MET A 280 -2.19 4.91 -31.57
N ARG A 281 -1.96 5.43 -30.36
CA ARG A 281 -0.64 5.90 -29.91
C ARG A 281 0.37 4.76 -29.81
N LYS A 282 -0.01 3.63 -29.19
CA LYS A 282 0.82 2.42 -29.11
C LYS A 282 1.13 1.86 -30.49
N TYR A 283 0.16 1.87 -31.41
CA TYR A 283 0.36 1.43 -32.79
C TYR A 283 1.31 2.35 -33.55
N LYS A 284 1.16 3.68 -33.42
CA LYS A 284 2.12 4.63 -33.99
C LYS A 284 3.53 4.45 -33.42
N GLN A 285 3.67 4.19 -32.12
CA GLN A 285 4.98 3.91 -31.51
C GLN A 285 5.58 2.60 -32.03
N LYS A 286 4.78 1.52 -32.13
CA LYS A 286 5.24 0.25 -32.72
C LYS A 286 5.67 0.42 -34.19
N LYS A 287 4.90 1.17 -34.98
CA LYS A 287 5.26 1.46 -36.38
C LYS A 287 6.57 2.25 -36.50
N LYS A 288 6.81 3.20 -35.60
CA LYS A 288 8.10 3.92 -35.52
C LYS A 288 9.25 2.97 -35.17
N MET A 289 9.02 2.04 -34.24
CA MET A 289 10.03 1.04 -33.86
C MET A 289 10.40 0.12 -35.03
N GLN A 290 9.40 -0.35 -35.78
CA GLN A 290 9.63 -1.16 -36.99
C GLN A 290 10.36 -0.38 -38.10
N GLN A 291 10.16 0.93 -38.19
CA GLN A 291 10.93 1.78 -39.10
C GLN A 291 12.39 1.92 -38.66
N MET A 292 12.64 2.00 -37.34
CA MET A 292 13.99 2.04 -36.78
C MET A 292 14.71 0.70 -36.92
N GLU A 293 14.01 -0.43 -36.81
CA GLU A 293 14.57 -1.77 -37.06
C GLU A 293 15.01 -1.94 -38.52
N LYS A 294 14.19 -1.51 -39.49
CA LYS A 294 14.58 -1.53 -40.91
C LYS A 294 15.75 -0.60 -41.23
N ALA A 295 15.86 0.54 -40.55
CA ALA A 295 16.98 1.46 -40.72
C ALA A 295 18.29 0.90 -40.12
N ALA A 296 18.20 0.04 -39.10
CA ALA A 296 19.36 -0.65 -38.54
C ALA A 296 19.84 -1.80 -39.45
N GLU A 297 18.94 -2.50 -40.14
CA GLU A 297 19.30 -3.53 -41.13
C GLU A 297 19.90 -2.95 -42.43
N LEU A 298 19.59 -1.69 -42.75
CA LEU A 298 20.15 -0.96 -43.91
C LEU A 298 21.44 -0.18 -43.58
N GLY A 299 21.90 -0.19 -42.34
CA GLY A 299 23.20 0.38 -41.98
C GLY A 299 24.31 -0.44 -42.64
N GLU A 300 25.17 0.20 -43.42
CA GLU A 300 26.33 -0.46 -44.03
C GLU A 300 27.14 -1.22 -42.96
N PRO A 301 27.47 -2.51 -43.19
CA PRO A 301 28.21 -3.30 -42.21
C PRO A 301 29.59 -2.68 -42.02
N LEU A 302 29.82 -2.09 -40.83
CA LEU A 302 31.16 -1.67 -40.42
C LEU A 302 32.10 -2.87 -40.55
N GLN A 303 33.20 -2.70 -41.28
CA GLN A 303 34.17 -3.76 -41.52
C GLN A 303 34.69 -4.31 -40.18
N MET A 304 34.35 -5.56 -39.88
CA MET A 304 34.84 -6.27 -38.70
C MET A 304 36.19 -6.90 -39.03
N ALA A 305 37.24 -6.53 -38.31
CA ALA A 305 38.53 -7.23 -38.38
C ALA A 305 38.57 -8.33 -37.31
N SER A 306 39.08 -9.51 -37.68
CA SER A 306 39.37 -10.58 -36.72
C SER A 306 40.74 -10.31 -36.10
N VAL A 307 40.82 -10.23 -34.78
CA VAL A 307 42.08 -10.20 -34.04
C VAL A 307 42.09 -11.44 -33.16
N GLY A 308 42.83 -12.47 -33.61
CA GLY A 308 42.77 -13.80 -33.01
C GLY A 308 41.37 -14.41 -33.09
N ASP A 309 40.89 -14.99 -31.98
CA ASP A 309 39.57 -15.63 -31.86
C ASP A 309 38.40 -14.65 -31.64
N THR A 310 38.67 -13.34 -31.63
CA THR A 310 37.65 -12.31 -31.37
C THR A 310 37.51 -11.34 -32.54
N LYS A 311 36.27 -11.04 -32.92
CA LYS A 311 35.93 -10.02 -33.93
C LYS A 311 35.55 -8.71 -33.26
N ALA A 312 36.16 -7.61 -33.70
CA ALA A 312 35.89 -6.26 -33.21
C ALA A 312 35.78 -5.27 -34.38
N PRO A 313 35.03 -4.16 -34.23
CA PRO A 313 34.89 -3.15 -35.26
C PRO A 313 36.22 -2.43 -35.51
N ALA A 314 36.68 -2.41 -36.76
CA ALA A 314 37.93 -1.75 -37.14
C ALA A 314 37.65 -0.33 -37.64
N ALA A 315 38.28 0.66 -37.04
CA ALA A 315 38.30 2.03 -37.54
C ALA A 315 39.51 2.20 -38.47
N THR A 316 39.29 2.74 -39.68
CA THR A 316 40.37 3.05 -40.63
C THR A 316 41.27 4.13 -40.03
N VAL A 317 42.50 3.75 -39.65
CA VAL A 317 43.49 4.67 -39.08
C VAL A 317 44.12 5.50 -40.21
N THR A 318 43.83 6.79 -40.25
CA THR A 318 44.53 7.75 -41.11
C THR A 318 45.86 8.13 -40.45
N ARG A 319 46.98 7.62 -40.97
CA ARG A 319 48.33 7.94 -40.47
C ARG A 319 48.88 9.14 -41.24
N THR A 320 49.07 10.28 -40.58
CA THR A 320 49.81 11.41 -41.14
C THR A 320 51.32 11.14 -41.03
N GLN A 321 52.08 11.44 -42.08
CA GLN A 321 53.52 11.24 -42.13
C GLN A 321 54.23 12.52 -41.63
N PRO A 322 55.19 12.43 -40.70
CA PRO A 322 55.95 13.60 -40.26
C PRO A 322 57.03 13.96 -41.28
N THR A 323 57.10 15.24 -41.64
CA THR A 323 58.11 15.84 -42.51
C THR A 323 59.33 16.23 -41.67
N LEU A 324 60.52 15.78 -42.05
CA LEU A 324 61.80 16.14 -41.43
C LEU A 324 62.39 17.35 -42.15
N GLU A 325 62.66 18.43 -41.42
CA GLU A 325 63.39 19.59 -41.94
C GLU A 325 64.89 19.36 -41.79
N HIS A 326 65.64 19.51 -42.89
CA HIS A 326 67.09 19.51 -42.91
C HIS A 326 67.56 20.93 -43.21
N GLU A 327 68.13 21.58 -42.19
CA GLU A 327 68.90 22.81 -42.35
C GLU A 327 70.33 22.55 -41.85
N TYR A 328 71.26 22.39 -42.80
CA TYR A 328 72.69 22.52 -42.55
C TYR A 328 73.39 23.00 -43.82
N ALA A 329 73.88 24.25 -43.79
CA ALA A 329 75.16 24.73 -44.35
C ALA A 329 75.15 26.26 -44.49
N PRO A 330 76.32 26.94 -44.58
CA PRO A 330 77.69 26.44 -44.44
C PRO A 330 78.45 26.97 -43.21
#